data_AF-A0A954Y825-F1
#
_entry.id   AF-A0A954Y825-F1
#
_cell.length_a   1.000
_cell.length_b   1.000
_cell.length_c   1.000
_cell.angle_alpha   90.00
_cell.angle_beta   90.00
_cell.angle_gamma   90.00
#
_symmetry.space_group_name_H-M   'P 1'
#
loop_
_entity.id
_entity.type
_entity.pdbx_description
1 polymer ?
#
loop_
_entity_poly.entity_id
_entity_poly.type
_entity_poly.pdbx_seq_one_letter_code
_entity_poly.pdbx_strand_id
1 'polypeptide(L)'
;MAKKTAAAPKKALTKSQVLTELAESSELSKKEVTAVFDNLAALIAKNLKKSGPGVFTIPGLCKVKVVRKPATKARKGINPFT
;
A
#
# COMPACT_ATOMS: atom_id res chain seq x y z
N MET A 1 -6.20 -29.08 15.97
CA MET A 1 -6.53 -27.85 16.71
C MET A 1 -5.32 -27.42 17.52
N ALA A 2 -4.72 -26.27 17.20
CA ALA A 2 -3.83 -25.54 18.11
C ALA A 2 -3.79 -24.09 17.63
N LYS A 3 -4.77 -23.29 18.10
CA LYS A 3 -4.83 -21.86 17.86
C LYS A 3 -3.70 -21.21 18.65
N LYS A 4 -2.54 -21.00 18.02
CA LYS A 4 -1.48 -20.17 18.58
C LYS A 4 -1.99 -18.72 18.55
N THR A 5 -2.55 -18.27 19.67
CA THR A 5 -2.86 -16.87 19.92
C THR A 5 -1.56 -16.08 19.93
N ALA A 6 -1.14 -15.59 18.77
CA ALA A 6 -0.01 -14.67 18.67
C ALA A 6 -0.44 -13.32 19.24
N ALA A 7 0.27 -12.87 20.28
CA ALA A 7 0.13 -11.54 20.84
C ALA A 7 0.20 -10.49 19.72
N ALA A 8 -0.65 -9.45 19.82
CA ALA A 8 -0.70 -8.36 18.86
C ALA A 8 0.73 -7.87 18.53
N PRO A 9 1.15 -7.85 17.25
CA PRO A 9 2.51 -7.50 16.90
C PRO A 9 2.77 -6.05 17.29
N LYS A 10 3.60 -5.86 18.33
CA LYS A 10 4.03 -4.54 18.83
C LYS A 10 4.90 -3.76 17.82
N LYS A 11 5.29 -4.41 16.72
CA LYS A 11 6.11 -3.84 15.65
C LYS A 11 5.37 -4.00 14.32
N ALA A 12 5.43 -2.97 13.48
CA ALA A 12 4.89 -3.03 12.13
C ALA A 12 5.52 -4.21 11.38
N LEU A 13 4.69 -5.00 10.69
CA LEU A 13 5.15 -6.09 9.86
C LEU A 13 6.12 -5.55 8.79
N THR A 14 7.27 -6.19 8.69
CA THR A 14 8.25 -5.88 7.63
C THR A 14 7.79 -6.44 6.29
N LYS A 15 8.26 -5.85 5.18
CA LYS A 15 7.89 -6.29 3.82
C LYS A 15 8.05 -7.81 3.63
N SER A 16 9.15 -8.38 4.14
CA SER A 16 9.44 -9.81 4.02
C SER A 16 8.51 -10.70 4.85
N GLN A 17 8.02 -10.21 5.99
CA GLN A 17 7.06 -10.94 6.83
C GLN A 17 5.69 -11.01 6.15
N VAL A 18 5.22 -9.90 5.57
CA VAL A 18 3.95 -9.86 4.82
C VAL A 18 3.99 -10.82 3.63
N LEU A 19 5.08 -10.84 2.85
CA LEU A 19 5.23 -11.76 1.73
C LEU A 19 5.25 -13.24 2.18
N THR A 20 5.78 -13.51 3.37
CA THR A 20 5.87 -14.88 3.89
C THR A 20 4.51 -15.35 4.43
N GLU A 21 3.80 -14.53 5.21
CA GLU A 21 2.44 -14.84 5.68
C GLU A 21 1.46 -15.02 4.53
N LEU A 22 1.56 -14.21 3.48
CA LEU A 22 0.72 -14.35 2.29
C LEU A 22 1.05 -15.63 1.53
N ALA A 23 2.32 -15.93 1.30
CA ALA A 23 2.74 -17.17 0.64
C ALA A 23 2.24 -18.42 1.39
N GLU A 24 2.30 -18.41 2.72
CA GLU A 24 1.80 -19.49 3.59
C GLU A 24 0.27 -19.58 3.56
N SER A 25 -0.44 -18.45 3.55
CA SER A 25 -1.92 -18.42 3.58
C SER A 25 -2.57 -18.74 2.23
N SER A 26 -1.90 -18.42 1.12
CA SER A 26 -2.42 -18.65 -0.23
C SER A 26 -1.80 -19.85 -0.93
N GLU A 27 -0.92 -20.59 -0.27
CA GLU A 27 -0.18 -21.75 -0.82
C GLU A 27 0.56 -21.42 -2.14
N LEU A 28 1.00 -20.17 -2.30
CA LEU A 28 1.72 -19.69 -3.49
C LEU A 28 3.21 -19.55 -3.19
N SER A 29 4.04 -19.67 -4.22
CA SER A 29 5.47 -19.41 -4.05
C SER A 29 5.72 -17.93 -3.73
N LYS A 30 6.76 -17.64 -2.94
CA LYS A 30 7.15 -16.25 -2.64
C LYS A 30 7.43 -15.43 -3.91
N LYS A 31 7.85 -16.08 -5.00
CA LYS A 31 8.09 -15.46 -6.30
C LYS A 31 6.78 -14.99 -6.96
N GLU A 32 5.75 -15.81 -6.92
CA GLU A 32 4.43 -15.46 -7.47
C GLU A 32 3.77 -14.34 -6.66
N VAL A 33 3.85 -14.40 -5.33
CA VAL A 33 3.32 -13.32 -4.47
C VAL A 33 4.02 -11.99 -4.77
N THR A 34 5.35 -12.01 -4.94
CA THR A 34 6.11 -10.81 -5.33
C THR A 34 5.65 -10.28 -6.70
N ALA A 35 5.49 -11.17 -7.69
CA ALA A 35 5.01 -10.79 -9.02
C ALA A 35 3.59 -10.19 -9.00
N VAL A 36 2.69 -10.68 -8.14
CA VAL A 36 1.35 -10.10 -7.94
C VAL A 36 1.45 -8.67 -7.43
N PHE A 37 2.29 -8.40 -6.43
CA PHE A 37 2.49 -7.05 -5.91
C PHE A 37 3.11 -6.10 -6.94
N ASP A 38 4.06 -6.58 -7.73
CA ASP A 38 4.68 -5.78 -8.80
C ASP A 38 3.66 -5.43 -9.90
N ASN A 39 2.85 -6.39 -10.32
CA ASN A 39 1.77 -6.16 -11.28
C ASN A 39 0.69 -5.23 -10.72
N LEU A 40 0.33 -5.38 -9.45
CA LEU A 40 -0.60 -4.49 -8.77
C LEU A 40 -0.06 -3.06 -8.73
N ALA A 41 1.22 -2.87 -8.42
CA ALA A 41 1.88 -1.57 -8.44
C ALA A 41 1.89 -0.96 -9.85
N ALA A 42 2.14 -1.74 -10.89
CA ALA A 42 2.08 -1.29 -12.28
C ALA A 42 0.66 -0.86 -12.70
N LEU A 43 -0.37 -1.60 -12.30
CA LEU A 43 -1.78 -1.25 -12.54
C LEU A 43 -2.17 0.04 -11.80
N ILE A 44 -1.75 0.18 -10.55
CA ILE A 44 -1.96 1.39 -9.76
C ILE A 44 -1.28 2.58 -10.45
N ALA A 45 -0.02 2.44 -10.85
CA ALA A 45 0.72 3.50 -11.54
C ALA A 45 0.06 3.91 -12.86
N LYS A 46 -0.48 2.94 -13.64
CA LYS A 46 -1.20 3.23 -14.88
C LYS A 46 -2.49 4.01 -14.63
N ASN A 47 -3.25 3.67 -13.58
CA ASN A 47 -4.53 4.30 -13.27
C ASN A 47 -4.40 5.66 -12.57
N LEU A 48 -3.33 5.89 -11.79
CA LEU A 48 -3.08 7.15 -11.09
C LEU A 48 -2.37 8.20 -11.96
N LYS A 49 -1.89 7.84 -13.16
CA LYS A 49 -1.30 8.80 -14.12
C LYS A 49 -2.27 9.92 -14.46
N LYS A 50 -1.72 11.03 -14.96
CA LYS A 50 -2.47 12.23 -15.38
C LYS A 50 -3.61 11.93 -16.38
N SER A 51 -3.44 10.88 -17.19
CA SER A 51 -4.39 10.40 -18.21
C SER A 51 -5.36 9.32 -17.70
N GLY A 52 -5.09 8.74 -16.52
CA GLY A 52 -5.93 7.71 -15.92
C GLY A 52 -7.08 8.29 -15.09
N PRO A 53 -8.02 7.44 -14.64
CA PRO A 53 -9.19 7.84 -13.86
C PRO A 53 -8.85 8.47 -12.49
N GLY A 54 -7.57 8.46 -12.08
CA GLY A 54 -7.10 9.08 -10.84
C GLY A 54 -7.65 8.41 -9.57
N VAL A 55 -8.32 7.26 -9.74
CA VAL A 55 -8.93 6.46 -8.70
C VAL A 55 -8.62 5.00 -9.02
N PHE A 56 -8.14 4.26 -8.03
CA PHE A 56 -7.93 2.83 -8.09
C PHE A 56 -8.56 2.18 -6.86
N THR A 57 -9.48 1.26 -7.06
CA THR A 57 -10.12 0.51 -5.98
C THR A 57 -9.45 -0.85 -5.88
N ILE A 58 -8.85 -1.14 -4.73
CA ILE A 58 -8.43 -2.50 -4.37
C ILE A 58 -9.64 -3.17 -3.72
N PRO A 59 -10.26 -4.18 -4.35
CA PRO A 59 -11.42 -4.85 -3.80
C PRO A 59 -11.12 -5.38 -2.40
N GLY A 60 -12.04 -5.14 -1.44
CA GLY A 60 -11.92 -5.64 -0.06
C GLY A 60 -10.86 -4.97 0.83
N LEU A 61 -10.06 -4.03 0.32
CA LEU A 61 -8.98 -3.39 1.09
C LEU A 61 -9.13 -1.87 1.15
N CYS A 62 -8.86 -1.16 0.05
CA CYS A 62 -8.79 0.29 0.08
C CYS A 62 -9.00 0.93 -1.30
N LYS A 63 -9.44 2.20 -1.27
CA LYS A 63 -9.59 3.05 -2.44
C LYS A 63 -8.49 4.11 -2.46
N VAL A 64 -7.64 4.07 -3.48
CA VAL A 64 -6.56 5.05 -3.69
C VAL A 64 -7.06 6.14 -4.64
N LYS A 65 -7.05 7.40 -4.22
CA LYS A 65 -7.48 8.55 -5.02
C LYS A 65 -6.38 9.60 -5.09
N VAL A 66 -6.10 10.10 -6.30
CA VAL A 66 -5.25 11.27 -6.50
C VAL A 66 -6.01 12.53 -6.10
N VAL A 67 -5.56 13.19 -5.04
CA VAL A 67 -6.07 14.51 -4.64
C VAL A 67 -5.08 15.56 -5.14
N ARG A 68 -5.44 16.27 -6.23
CA ARG A 68 -4.67 17.43 -6.69
C ARG A 68 -5.07 18.65 -5.86
N LYS A 69 -4.21 19.04 -4.93
CA LYS A 69 -4.39 20.27 -4.16
C LYS A 69 -4.18 21.47 -5.09
N PRO A 70 -5.13 22.41 -5.17
CA PRO A 70 -4.96 23.62 -5.99
C PRO A 70 -3.81 24.48 -5.44
N ALA A 71 -3.20 25.26 -6.32
CA ALA A 71 -2.17 26.20 -5.91
C ALA A 71 -2.77 27.27 -4.98
N THR A 72 -2.31 27.29 -3.73
CA THR A 72 -2.66 28.34 -2.77
C THR A 72 -1.65 29.49 -2.88
N LYS A 73 -2.11 30.73 -2.68
CA LYS A 73 -1.23 31.91 -2.68
C LYS A 73 -0.04 31.70 -1.73
N ALA A 74 1.13 32.18 -2.14
CA ALA A 74 2.33 32.12 -1.32
C ALA A 74 2.09 32.84 0.01
N ARG A 75 2.33 32.15 1.12
CA ARG A 75 2.29 32.70 2.48
C ARG A 75 3.65 32.46 3.14
N LYS A 76 4.16 33.45 3.87
CA LYS A 76 5.40 33.28 4.65
C LYS A 76 5.16 32.18 5.69
N GLY A 77 5.88 31.06 5.56
CA GLY A 77 5.87 30.01 6.57
C GLY A 77 6.78 30.42 7.72
N ILE A 78 6.28 30.34 8.95
CA ILE A 78 7.10 30.43 10.15
C ILE A 78 7.79 29.07 10.32
N ASN A 79 9.08 29.06 10.61
CA ASN A 79 9.83 27.83 10.81
C ASN A 79 9.36 27.18 12.12
N PRO A 80 8.85 25.93 12.11
CA PRO A 80 8.32 25.28 13.30
C PRO A 80 9.37 24.93 14.38
N PHE A 81 10.65 25.23 14.14
CA PHE A 81 11.75 24.96 15.06
C PHE A 81 12.42 26.22 15.65
N THR A 82 11.97 27.43 15.31
CA THR A 82 12.44 28.72 15.86
C THR A 82 11.26 29.61 16.24
#